data_AF-A0A3D0G7L0-F1
#
_entry.id   AF-A0A3D0G7L0-F1
#
_cell.length_a   1.000
_cell.length_b   1.000
_cell.length_c   1.000
_cell.angle_alpha   90.00
_cell.angle_beta   90.00
_cell.angle_gamma   90.00
#
_symmetry.space_group_name_H-M   'P 1'
#
loop_
_entity.id
_entity.type
_entity.pdbx_description
1 polymer ?
#
loop_
_entity_poly.entity_id
_entity_poly.type
_entity_poly.pdbx_seq_one_letter_code
_entity_poly.pdbx_strand_id
1 'polypeptide(L)'
;MIAAVPAQAGLIERACNSSDRSGGNSTLCACIQAVADQVLSPSEQRLGAGFFKDPHKSQEIRQSDRQQDEVFWLKWKQFGEVAGDACR
;
A
#
# COMPACT_ATOMS: atom_id res chain seq x y z
N MET A 1 -21.97 -19.93 -7.11
CA MET A 1 -21.67 -18.58 -7.65
C MET A 1 -20.28 -18.19 -7.17
N ILE A 2 -19.24 -18.39 -7.98
CA ILE A 2 -17.89 -17.91 -7.63
C ILE A 2 -17.92 -16.42 -7.95
N ALA A 3 -18.04 -15.58 -6.92
CA ALA A 3 -17.82 -14.16 -7.08
C ALA A 3 -16.36 -13.99 -7.50
N ALA A 4 -16.13 -13.54 -8.73
CA ALA A 4 -14.83 -13.01 -9.10
C ALA A 4 -14.59 -11.79 -8.21
N VAL A 5 -13.83 -11.98 -7.14
CA VAL A 5 -13.24 -10.86 -6.40
C VAL A 5 -12.46 -10.09 -7.47
N PRO A 6 -12.80 -8.83 -7.77
CA PRO A 6 -12.04 -8.09 -8.75
C PRO A 6 -10.58 -8.17 -8.29
N ALA A 7 -9.67 -8.49 -9.20
CA ALA A 7 -8.25 -8.48 -8.95
C ALA A 7 -7.81 -7.03 -8.57
N GLN A 8 -8.05 -6.65 -7.32
CA GLN A 8 -7.21 -5.72 -6.58
C GLN A 8 -5.82 -6.31 -6.35
N ALA A 9 -5.67 -7.62 -6.62
CA ALA A 9 -4.41 -8.35 -6.74
C ALA A 9 -3.35 -7.47 -7.43
N GLY A 10 -2.50 -6.90 -6.59
CA GLY A 10 -1.32 -6.17 -6.97
C GLY A 10 -1.47 -4.67 -7.26
N LEU A 11 -2.40 -3.92 -6.65
CA LEU A 11 -2.33 -2.44 -6.72
C LEU A 11 -1.03 -1.90 -6.10
N ILE A 12 -0.75 -2.32 -4.87
CA ILE A 12 0.50 -2.02 -4.18
C ILE A 12 1.65 -2.80 -4.81
N GLU A 13 1.46 -4.06 -5.20
CA GLU A 13 2.50 -4.84 -5.88
C GLU A 13 3.00 -4.16 -7.16
N ARG A 14 2.09 -3.73 -8.04
CA ARG A 14 2.44 -3.05 -9.30
C ARG A 14 3.15 -1.72 -9.03
N ALA A 15 2.67 -0.97 -8.05
CA ALA A 15 3.28 0.30 -7.64
C ALA A 15 4.69 0.09 -7.06
N CYS A 16 4.86 -0.95 -6.24
CA CYS A 16 6.13 -1.39 -5.68
C CYS A 16 7.11 -1.83 -6.77
N ASN A 17 6.68 -2.69 -7.70
CA ASN A 17 7.48 -3.15 -8.83
C ASN A 17 7.88 -2.01 -9.77
N SER A 18 7.04 -0.98 -9.89
CA SER A 18 7.34 0.22 -10.69
C SER A 18 8.23 1.22 -9.96
N SER A 19 8.46 1.04 -8.65
CA SER A 19 9.34 1.89 -7.85
C SER A 19 10.75 1.33 -7.85
N ASP A 20 11.76 2.19 -8.04
CA ASP A 20 13.17 1.81 -7.92
C ASP A 20 13.52 1.22 -6.55
N ARG A 21 12.70 1.50 -5.52
CA ARG A 21 12.90 1.04 -4.13
C ARG A 21 12.79 -0.47 -3.95
N SER A 22 12.06 -1.16 -4.83
CA SER A 22 11.91 -2.63 -4.73
C SER A 22 13.12 -3.39 -5.25
N GLY A 23 14.07 -2.71 -5.92
CA GLY A 23 15.23 -3.35 -6.54
C GLY A 23 14.86 -4.42 -7.58
N GLY A 24 13.64 -4.38 -8.12
CA GLY A 24 13.12 -5.41 -9.02
C GLY A 24 12.70 -6.72 -8.34
N ASN A 25 12.62 -6.77 -7.02
CA ASN A 25 12.19 -7.96 -6.28
C ASN A 25 10.65 -8.10 -6.29
N SER A 26 10.13 -8.80 -7.29
CA SER A 26 8.69 -9.07 -7.42
C SER A 26 8.13 -9.94 -6.29
N THR A 27 8.95 -10.81 -5.68
CA THR A 27 8.51 -11.64 -4.54
C THR A 27 8.29 -10.79 -3.30
N LEU A 28 9.18 -9.82 -3.05
CA LEU A 28 9.01 -8.83 -2.00
C LEU A 28 7.72 -8.02 -2.22
N CYS A 29 7.51 -7.52 -3.44
CA CYS A 29 6.30 -6.74 -3.75
C CYS A 29 5.00 -7.56 -3.61
N ALA A 30 5.03 -8.85 -3.94
CA ALA A 30 3.89 -9.75 -3.74
C ALA A 30 3.60 -9.96 -2.24
N CYS A 31 4.64 -10.13 -1.41
CA CYS A 31 4.47 -10.19 0.04
C CYS A 31 3.88 -8.88 0.60
N ILE A 32 4.40 -7.73 0.17
CA ILE A 32 3.89 -6.41 0.57
C ILE A 32 2.42 -6.26 0.20
N GLN A 33 2.01 -6.72 -0.99
CA GLN A 33 0.60 -6.71 -1.39
C GLN A 33 -0.27 -7.60 -0.49
N ALA A 34 0.18 -8.80 -0.16
CA ALA A 34 -0.55 -9.69 0.73
C ALA A 34 -0.75 -9.09 2.14
N VAL A 35 0.22 -8.32 2.64
CA VAL A 35 0.07 -7.55 3.88
C VAL A 35 -0.91 -6.39 3.68
N ALA A 36 -0.83 -5.67 2.56
CA ALA A 36 -1.75 -4.58 2.25
C ALA A 36 -3.21 -5.06 2.19
N ASP A 37 -3.47 -6.25 1.66
CA ASP A 37 -4.80 -6.85 1.60
C ASP A 37 -5.41 -7.17 2.98
N GLN A 38 -4.56 -7.33 4.00
CA GLN A 38 -4.99 -7.59 5.37
C GLN A 38 -5.22 -6.31 6.18
N VAL A 39 -4.48 -5.24 5.88
CA VAL A 39 -4.46 -4.01 6.69
C VAL A 39 -5.26 -2.87 6.05
N LEU A 40 -5.28 -2.81 4.71
CA LEU A 40 -5.83 -1.68 3.95
C LEU A 40 -7.05 -2.10 3.12
N SER A 41 -8.08 -1.27 3.13
CA SER A 41 -9.21 -1.41 2.22
C SER A 41 -8.81 -1.10 0.77
N PRO A 42 -9.62 -1.52 -0.23
CA PRO A 42 -9.31 -1.27 -1.64
C PRO A 42 -9.13 0.21 -2.02
N SER A 43 -9.81 1.13 -1.33
CA SER A 43 -9.67 2.57 -1.55
C SER A 43 -8.38 3.10 -0.94
N GLU A 44 -8.01 2.60 0.24
CA GLU A 44 -6.75 2.94 0.92
C GLU A 44 -5.55 2.40 0.14
N GLN A 45 -5.65 1.20 -0.44
CA GLN A 45 -4.61 0.66 -1.33
C GLN A 45 -4.42 1.52 -2.59
N ARG A 46 -5.49 2.08 -3.17
CA ARG A 46 -5.37 3.01 -4.31
C ARG A 46 -4.66 4.31 -3.91
N LEU A 47 -4.99 4.86 -2.74
CA LEU A 47 -4.34 6.05 -2.21
C LEU A 47 -2.85 5.78 -1.95
N GLY A 48 -2.54 4.68 -1.26
CA GLY A 48 -1.19 4.23 -0.95
C GLY A 48 -0.34 3.91 -2.19
N ALA A 49 -0.92 3.26 -3.20
CA ALA A 49 -0.27 3.05 -4.50
C ALA A 49 0.15 4.39 -5.15
N GLY A 50 -0.63 5.45 -4.92
CA GLY A 50 -0.30 6.81 -5.35
C GLY A 50 0.99 7.35 -4.73
N PHE A 51 1.36 6.94 -3.50
CA PHE A 51 2.57 7.42 -2.82
C PHE A 51 3.86 6.89 -3.45
N PHE A 52 3.83 5.69 -4.03
CA PHE A 52 4.98 5.14 -4.76
C PHE A 52 5.30 5.96 -6.01
N LYS A 53 4.26 6.49 -6.68
CA LYS A 53 4.40 7.34 -7.86
C LYS A 53 4.73 8.79 -7.49
N ASP A 54 4.12 9.29 -6.43
CA ASP A 54 4.24 10.66 -5.97
C ASP A 54 4.47 10.70 -4.46
N PRO A 55 5.75 10.70 -4.02
CA PRO A 55 6.08 10.77 -2.61
C PRO A 55 5.56 12.03 -1.91
N HIS A 56 5.30 13.12 -2.64
CA HIS A 56 4.80 14.36 -2.05
C HIS A 56 3.41 14.18 -1.44
N LYS A 57 2.54 13.38 -2.06
CA LYS A 57 1.21 13.06 -1.52
C LYS A 57 1.26 12.44 -0.14
N SER A 58 2.28 11.65 0.15
CA SER A 58 2.45 11.07 1.50
C SER A 58 2.71 12.16 2.54
N GLN A 59 3.41 13.24 2.17
CA GLN A 59 3.65 14.38 3.06
C GLN A 59 2.41 15.24 3.24
N GLU A 60 1.60 15.43 2.19
CA GLU A 60 0.31 16.14 2.28
C GLU A 60 -0.66 15.40 3.20
N ILE A 61 -0.81 14.08 3.02
CA ILE A 61 -1.69 13.25 3.85
C ILE A 61 -1.23 13.22 5.31
N ARG A 62 0.08 13.11 5.56
CA ARG A 62 0.66 13.13 6.91
C ARG A 62 0.40 14.44 7.65
N GLN A 63 0.31 15.56 6.93
CA GLN A 63 0.13 16.91 7.49
C GLN A 63 -1.31 17.42 7.40
N SER A 64 -2.22 16.60 6.88
CA SER A 64 -3.63 16.98 6.70
C SER A 64 -4.37 16.94 8.04
N ASP A 65 -5.18 17.97 8.32
CA ASP A 65 -6.08 18.03 9.47
C ASP A 65 -7.40 17.25 9.25
N ARG A 66 -7.55 16.54 8.11
CA ARG A 66 -8.76 15.77 7.84
C ARG A 66 -8.72 14.43 8.57
N GLN A 67 -9.75 14.15 9.36
CA GLN A 67 -9.88 12.89 10.12
C GLN A 67 -9.73 11.62 9.26
N GLN A 68 -10.24 11.61 8.03
CA GLN A 68 -10.06 10.48 7.11
C GLN A 68 -8.60 10.24 6.72
N ASP A 69 -7.80 11.30 6.58
CA ASP A 69 -6.40 11.25 6.19
C ASP A 69 -5.57 10.74 7.38
N GLU A 70 -5.92 11.17 8.60
CA GLU A 70 -5.33 10.65 9.86
C GLU A 70 -5.59 9.15 10.04
N VAL A 71 -6.85 8.70 9.86
CA VAL A 71 -7.23 7.28 9.98
C VAL A 71 -6.45 6.44 8.97
N PHE A 72 -6.39 6.89 7.72
CA PHE A 72 -5.60 6.24 6.70
C PHE A 72 -4.10 6.22 7.08
N TRP A 73 -3.54 7.33 7.56
CA TRP A 73 -2.13 7.43 7.93
C TRP A 73 -1.75 6.46 9.05
N LEU A 74 -2.61 6.27 10.05
CA LEU A 74 -2.41 5.30 11.12
C LEU A 74 -2.32 3.87 10.57
N LYS A 75 -3.27 3.48 9.70
CA LYS A 75 -3.23 2.17 9.04
C LYS A 75 -2.04 2.01 8.11
N TRP A 76 -1.66 3.07 7.40
CA TRP A 76 -0.51 3.07 6.51
C TRP A 76 0.80 2.80 7.26
N LYS A 77 0.97 3.39 8.45
CA LYS A 77 2.10 3.07 9.33
C LYS A 77 2.08 1.61 9.80
N GLN A 78 0.93 1.13 10.27
CA GLN A 78 0.76 -0.26 10.70
C GLN A 78 1.10 -1.23 9.56
N PHE A 79 0.61 -0.95 8.35
CA PHE A 79 0.94 -1.71 7.14
C PHE A 79 2.45 -1.77 6.91
N GLY A 80 3.15 -0.63 7.00
CA GLY A 80 4.60 -0.55 6.81
C GLY A 80 5.39 -1.34 7.86
N GLU A 81 4.97 -1.30 9.12
CA GLU A 81 5.57 -2.09 10.21
C GLU A 81 5.39 -3.60 9.96
N VAL A 82 4.17 -4.06 9.72
CA VAL A 82 3.87 -5.47 9.46
C VAL A 82 4.60 -5.97 8.21
N ALA A 83 4.64 -5.17 7.14
CA ALA A 83 5.35 -5.53 5.92
C ALA A 83 6.87 -5.61 6.14
N GLY A 84 7.46 -4.70 6.93
CA GLY A 84 8.89 -4.72 7.26
C GLY A 84 9.30 -5.93 8.10
N ASP A 85 8.42 -6.40 8.99
CA ASP A 85 8.66 -7.58 9.81
C ASP A 85 8.47 -8.89 9.01
N ALA A 86 7.45 -8.94 8.14
CA ALA A 86 7.04 -10.14 7.43
C ALA A 86 7.78 -10.36 6.10
N CYS A 87 8.13 -9.30 5.38
CA CYS A 87 8.66 -9.38 4.02
C CYS A 87 10.16 -9.02 3.99
N ARG A 88 11.02 -10.00 3.67
CA ARG A 88 12.48 -9.86 3.57
C ARG A 88 13.03 -10.37 2.24
#